data_AF-A0A1E7H0J5-F1
#
_entry.id   AF-A0A1E7H0J5-F1
#
_cell.length_a   1.000
_cell.length_b   1.000
_cell.length_c   1.000
_cell.angle_alpha   90.00
_cell.angle_beta   90.00
_cell.angle_gamma   90.00
#
_symmetry.space_group_name_H-M   'P 1'
#
loop_
_entity.id
_entity.type
_entity.pdbx_description
1 polymer ?
#
loop_
_entity_poly.entity_id
_entity_poly.type
_entity_poly.pdbx_seq_one_letter_code
_entity_poly.pdbx_strand_id
1 'polypeptide(L)'
;MTLPHDYSESLLVHFRRIESLKEAALGYVSVHLNRRQLCDLELLLNRAFYPLTGYLNQEDYQTVLDKMRLPDGTVWPIPICLDVSEKMAQAFEQGQPLALRDEEGFMLAVLTVTDTWKPDKRREAECVFGTEDPEKHPGVRDLYEKVGPWYVGGSLEGIHLPIHYDFKELRYTPAEIHRRFSQNGWRHVIGFQTEKHLHCAHKEMAIRAAREEGASIFLQPVVGLSHPGDLDHYTLVRCYQEIVRKFPKNIIMLGLIPLATRKAGPREALWHAIIHRNYGCSSFIVASDHGDPFANNSSGQRFYPVHTAQETVQSFEAETNIKMVPLKKMVYVEEKAQYVLEDQVEPGMNVKHISSSELRRRLENGLDIPEWFSYPEVVAELRQAYPPRSKQGFTVFITGLSGAGKSTLAKVLVVKFMEMRDRPVTLLDGDIVRRNLSSELTFSKDHRNLNITRIGFVASEITKNGGIAICAPIAPYETSRRHNRELIIRYGGYVEVYMSTPLEICEQRDRKGLYAKGRAGIVKGVTGIDDPYIPPSNPEITIDTTEVSPDEAAQEVLLYLEEKGYIT
;
A
#
# COMPACT_ATOMS: atom_id res chain seq x y z
N MET A 1 -22.20 36.60 11.41
CA MET A 1 -22.77 35.44 12.11
C MET A 1 -22.45 34.21 11.27
N THR A 2 -21.35 33.53 11.57
CA THR A 2 -21.03 32.22 10.99
C THR A 2 -22.04 31.22 11.56
N LEU A 3 -22.84 30.60 10.71
CA LEU A 3 -23.59 29.42 11.11
C LEU A 3 -22.57 28.37 11.61
N PRO A 4 -22.86 27.63 12.70
CA PRO A 4 -22.00 26.54 13.13
C PRO A 4 -21.75 25.59 11.96
N HIS A 5 -20.51 25.13 11.77
CA HIS A 5 -20.15 24.18 10.71
C HIS A 5 -20.94 22.86 10.77
N ASP A 6 -21.64 22.61 11.87
CA ASP A 6 -22.53 21.48 12.14
C ASP A 6 -23.54 21.23 11.02
N TYR A 7 -24.02 22.27 10.33
CA TYR A 7 -25.03 22.16 9.27
C TYR A 7 -24.47 22.25 7.85
N SER A 8 -23.16 22.28 7.69
CA SER A 8 -22.52 22.38 6.37
C SER A 8 -22.34 21.00 5.72
N GLU A 9 -22.71 20.90 4.43
CA GLU A 9 -22.46 19.68 3.62
C GLU A 9 -20.96 19.44 3.37
N SER A 10 -20.13 20.50 3.43
CA SER A 10 -18.68 20.45 3.25
C SER A 10 -17.99 21.59 4.01
N LEU A 11 -16.68 21.49 4.24
CA LEU A 11 -15.84 22.61 4.69
C LEU A 11 -15.35 23.48 3.52
N LEU A 12 -15.82 23.23 2.29
CA LEU A 12 -15.51 24.08 1.15
C LEU A 12 -16.20 25.43 1.32
N VAL A 13 -15.42 26.50 1.24
CA VAL A 13 -15.93 27.85 1.35
C VAL A 13 -16.49 28.35 0.02
N HIS A 14 -17.41 29.31 0.09
CA HIS A 14 -18.00 29.95 -1.08
C HIS A 14 -16.92 30.58 -1.99
N PHE A 15 -17.12 30.59 -3.31
CA PHE A 15 -16.10 31.03 -4.29
C PHE A 15 -15.51 32.44 -4.03
N ARG A 16 -16.32 33.38 -3.52
CA ARG A 16 -15.83 34.71 -3.10
C ARG A 16 -14.84 34.67 -1.93
N ARG A 17 -15.06 33.75 -0.97
CA ARG A 17 -14.10 33.52 0.13
C ARG A 17 -12.82 32.90 -0.42
N ILE A 18 -12.91 31.99 -1.39
CA ILE A 18 -11.75 31.41 -2.08
C ILE A 18 -10.87 32.50 -2.69
N GLU A 19 -11.45 33.47 -3.40
CA GLU A 19 -10.69 34.59 -3.98
C GLU A 19 -9.93 35.37 -2.90
N SER A 20 -10.60 35.73 -1.80
CA SER A 20 -9.96 36.43 -0.68
C SER A 20 -8.84 35.62 -0.01
N LEU A 21 -9.01 34.30 0.12
CA LEU A 21 -7.99 33.41 0.68
C LEU A 21 -6.80 33.29 -0.26
N LYS A 22 -7.01 33.23 -1.58
CA LYS A 22 -5.94 33.18 -2.59
C LYS A 22 -5.12 34.47 -2.62
N GLU A 23 -5.76 35.64 -2.49
CA GLU A 23 -5.06 36.92 -2.39
C GLU A 23 -4.22 37.01 -1.11
N ALA A 24 -4.79 36.60 0.03
CA ALA A 24 -4.09 36.61 1.31
C ALA A 24 -2.97 35.55 1.39
N ALA A 25 -3.08 34.45 0.63
CA ALA A 25 -2.13 33.34 0.62
C ALA A 25 -0.71 33.71 0.19
N LEU A 26 -0.51 34.87 -0.45
CA LEU A 26 0.83 35.41 -0.75
C LEU A 26 1.70 35.57 0.50
N GLY A 27 1.08 35.85 1.65
CA GLY A 27 1.77 35.99 2.94
C GLY A 27 1.76 34.73 3.80
N TYR A 28 1.12 33.64 3.36
CA TYR A 28 0.96 32.44 4.18
C TYR A 28 2.15 31.52 4.07
N VAL A 29 2.56 30.93 5.19
CA VAL A 29 3.51 29.83 5.18
C VAL A 29 2.80 28.62 4.55
N SER A 30 3.47 27.98 3.60
CA SER A 30 2.91 26.85 2.84
C SER A 30 3.41 25.52 3.39
N VAL A 31 2.49 24.56 3.52
CA VAL A 31 2.77 23.17 3.87
C VAL A 31 2.38 22.30 2.69
N HIS A 32 3.34 21.56 2.14
CA HIS A 32 3.09 20.56 1.12
C HIS A 32 2.68 19.25 1.77
N LEU A 33 1.50 18.77 1.43
CA LEU A 33 0.90 17.58 2.00
C LEU A 33 1.42 16.33 1.31
N ASN A 34 1.77 15.32 2.10
CA ASN A 34 2.03 13.98 1.58
C ASN A 34 0.71 13.26 1.23
N ARG A 35 0.81 12.13 0.53
CA ARG A 35 -0.36 11.34 0.11
C ARG A 35 -1.32 10.96 1.24
N ARG A 36 -0.81 10.64 2.44
CA ARG A 36 -1.65 10.31 3.61
C ARG A 36 -2.46 11.54 4.05
N GLN A 37 -1.78 12.67 4.20
CA GLN A 37 -2.39 13.92 4.63
C GLN A 37 -3.39 14.43 3.60
N LEU A 38 -3.17 14.22 2.30
CA LEU A 38 -4.12 14.53 1.24
C LEU A 38 -5.41 13.71 1.35
N CYS A 39 -5.31 12.41 1.62
CA CYS A 39 -6.46 11.55 1.89
C CYS A 39 -7.26 12.05 3.09
N ASP A 40 -6.58 12.36 4.19
CA ASP A 40 -7.23 12.88 5.39
C ASP A 40 -7.86 14.26 5.15
N LEU A 41 -7.17 15.15 4.43
CA LEU A 41 -7.69 16.47 4.07
C LEU A 41 -8.99 16.34 3.28
N GLU A 42 -9.03 15.47 2.26
CA GLU A 42 -10.22 15.27 1.44
C GLU A 42 -11.43 14.83 2.29
N LEU A 43 -11.22 13.89 3.20
CA LEU A 43 -12.27 13.35 4.07
C LEU A 43 -12.70 14.32 5.18
N LEU A 44 -11.82 15.22 5.62
CA LEU A 44 -12.17 16.36 6.46
C LEU A 44 -13.03 17.35 5.66
N LEU A 45 -12.56 17.77 4.47
CA LEU A 45 -13.22 18.79 3.65
C LEU A 45 -14.60 18.35 3.16
N ASN A 46 -14.77 17.08 2.77
CA ASN A 46 -16.04 16.56 2.30
C ASN A 46 -16.98 16.07 3.43
N ARG A 47 -16.59 16.22 4.70
CA ARG A 47 -17.34 15.83 5.90
C ARG A 47 -17.54 14.32 6.09
N ALA A 48 -16.77 13.47 5.40
CA ALA A 48 -16.70 12.05 5.74
C ALA A 48 -16.18 11.83 7.17
N PHE A 49 -15.35 12.75 7.68
CA PHE A 49 -14.89 12.77 9.08
C PHE A 49 -15.72 13.66 10.02
N TYR A 50 -16.99 13.96 9.69
CA TYR A 50 -17.90 14.62 10.62
C TYR A 50 -17.90 13.91 12.00
N PRO A 51 -17.75 14.64 13.12
CA PRO A 51 -17.92 16.09 13.26
C PRO A 51 -16.67 16.96 13.01
N LEU A 52 -15.49 16.36 12.76
CA LEU A 52 -14.23 17.09 12.66
C LEU A 52 -14.32 18.24 11.63
N THR A 53 -13.80 19.40 12.04
CA THR A 53 -13.72 20.63 11.22
C THR A 53 -12.29 20.95 10.80
N GLY A 54 -11.35 20.08 11.12
CA GLY A 54 -9.92 20.28 10.92
C GLY A 54 -9.08 19.13 11.48
N TYR A 55 -7.76 19.33 11.51
CA TYR A 55 -6.86 18.40 12.17
C TYR A 55 -6.94 18.58 13.68
N LEU A 56 -6.90 17.47 14.42
CA LEU A 56 -7.05 17.47 15.87
C LEU A 56 -6.00 18.37 16.51
N ASN A 57 -6.40 19.13 17.53
CA ASN A 57 -5.48 19.81 18.44
C ASN A 57 -4.94 18.83 19.50
N GLN A 58 -4.04 19.30 20.36
CA GLN A 58 -3.38 18.49 21.38
C GLN A 58 -4.38 17.93 22.41
N GLU A 59 -5.40 18.69 22.80
CA GLU A 59 -6.43 18.24 23.72
C GLU A 59 -7.25 17.11 23.09
N ASP A 60 -7.84 17.36 21.91
CA ASP A 60 -8.62 16.38 21.16
C ASP A 60 -7.84 15.09 20.93
N TYR A 61 -6.58 15.22 20.51
CA TYR A 61 -5.67 14.11 20.31
C TYR A 61 -5.51 13.24 21.57
N GLN A 62 -5.27 13.86 22.74
CA GLN A 62 -5.08 13.12 23.99
C GLN A 62 -6.35 12.37 24.40
N THR A 63 -7.52 12.99 24.29
CA THR A 63 -8.78 12.31 24.64
C THR A 63 -9.14 11.20 23.63
N VAL A 64 -8.80 11.34 22.34
CA VAL A 64 -8.96 10.27 21.35
C VAL A 64 -8.07 9.07 21.69
N LEU A 65 -6.83 9.30 22.11
CA LEU A 65 -5.96 8.21 22.56
C LEU A 65 -6.53 7.49 23.79
N ASP A 66 -6.94 8.24 24.80
CA ASP A 66 -7.31 7.71 26.11
C ASP A 66 -8.70 7.09 26.14
N LYS A 67 -9.66 7.67 25.42
CA LYS A 67 -11.10 7.38 25.56
C LYS A 67 -11.80 7.05 24.25
N MET A 68 -11.11 7.15 23.10
CA MET A 68 -11.74 7.06 21.77
C MET A 68 -12.88 8.07 21.59
N ARG A 69 -12.70 9.27 22.14
CA ARG A 69 -13.69 10.36 22.13
C ARG A 69 -13.02 11.70 21.89
N LEU A 70 -13.79 12.64 21.38
CA LEU A 70 -13.48 14.06 21.43
C LEU A 70 -13.84 14.63 22.81
N PRO A 71 -13.37 15.83 23.19
CA PRO A 71 -13.64 16.42 24.51
C PRO A 71 -15.14 16.61 24.81
N ASP A 72 -15.96 16.80 23.77
CA ASP A 72 -17.42 16.92 23.86
C ASP A 72 -18.14 15.58 24.13
N GLY A 73 -17.39 14.47 24.18
CA GLY A 73 -17.90 13.11 24.38
C GLY A 73 -18.21 12.36 23.10
N THR A 74 -18.17 13.01 21.92
CA THR A 74 -18.43 12.37 20.64
C THR A 74 -17.43 11.25 20.37
N VAL A 75 -17.92 10.07 19.98
CA VAL A 75 -17.08 8.90 19.69
C VAL A 75 -16.19 9.17 18.47
N TRP A 76 -14.89 9.04 18.65
CA TRP A 76 -13.88 9.17 17.59
C TRP A 76 -12.61 8.36 17.93
N PRO A 77 -12.34 7.24 17.25
CA PRO A 77 -11.33 6.27 17.72
C PRO A 77 -9.90 6.46 17.19
N ILE A 78 -9.71 7.20 16.09
CA ILE A 78 -8.42 7.32 15.39
C ILE A 78 -7.96 8.79 15.34
N PRO A 79 -6.74 9.13 15.77
CA PRO A 79 -6.25 10.51 15.71
C PRO A 79 -6.00 10.94 14.25
N ILE A 80 -6.55 12.10 13.86
CA ILE A 80 -6.34 12.72 12.54
C ILE A 80 -5.52 14.00 12.73
N CYS A 81 -4.19 13.87 12.58
CA CYS A 81 -3.25 14.95 12.86
C CYS A 81 -2.45 15.33 11.60
N LEU A 82 -2.12 16.61 11.47
CA LEU A 82 -1.21 17.12 10.46
C LEU A 82 0.22 17.10 11.01
N ASP A 83 1.07 16.25 10.45
CA ASP A 83 2.46 16.12 10.86
C ASP A 83 3.43 16.95 10.01
N VAL A 84 4.41 17.58 10.66
CA VAL A 84 5.40 18.46 10.05
C VAL A 84 6.80 18.23 10.61
N SER A 85 7.81 18.77 9.93
CA SER A 85 9.18 18.78 10.43
C SER A 85 9.35 19.78 11.58
N GLU A 86 10.33 19.54 12.45
CA GLU A 86 10.63 20.44 13.56
C GLU A 86 10.94 21.87 13.11
N LYS A 87 11.65 22.02 11.99
CA LYS A 87 11.94 23.33 11.40
C LYS A 87 10.67 24.09 11.01
N MET A 88 9.65 23.39 10.50
CA MET A 88 8.37 24.00 10.16
C MET A 88 7.57 24.33 11.41
N ALA A 89 7.48 23.39 12.36
CA ALA A 89 6.77 23.61 13.62
C ALA A 89 7.27 24.83 14.40
N GLN A 90 8.58 25.09 14.43
CA GLN A 90 9.16 26.27 15.09
C GLN A 90 8.82 27.60 14.41
N ALA A 91 8.37 27.57 13.15
CA ALA A 91 7.99 28.77 12.39
C ALA A 91 6.50 29.11 12.48
N PHE A 92 5.71 28.28 13.17
CA PHE A 92 4.26 28.46 13.27
C PHE A 92 3.87 29.16 14.57
N GLU A 93 2.97 30.12 14.47
CA GLU A 93 2.38 30.82 15.60
C GLU A 93 0.89 30.45 15.75
N GLN A 94 0.39 30.47 16.98
CA GLN A 94 -1.03 30.22 17.24
C GLN A 94 -1.90 31.30 16.58
N GLY A 95 -2.98 30.88 15.91
CA GLY A 95 -3.87 31.74 15.12
C GLY A 95 -3.36 32.06 13.72
N GLN A 96 -2.15 31.64 13.36
CA GLN A 96 -1.59 31.87 12.03
C GLN A 96 -2.32 31.02 10.97
N PRO A 97 -2.67 31.60 9.81
CA PRO A 97 -3.14 30.85 8.66
C PRO A 97 -1.99 30.18 7.90
N LEU A 98 -2.13 28.89 7.61
CA LEU A 98 -1.22 28.09 6.80
C LEU A 98 -1.89 27.68 5.50
N ALA A 99 -1.19 27.80 4.38
CA ALA A 99 -1.66 27.31 3.10
C ALA A 99 -1.32 25.82 2.95
N LEU A 100 -2.34 24.97 2.88
CA LEU A 100 -2.16 23.54 2.62
C LEU A 100 -2.17 23.29 1.11
N ARG A 101 -1.10 22.70 0.59
CA ARG A 101 -0.87 22.48 -0.83
C ARG A 101 -0.63 21.01 -1.15
N ASP A 102 -0.96 20.59 -2.35
CA ASP A 102 -0.52 19.29 -2.86
C ASP A 102 0.96 19.29 -3.29
N GLU A 103 1.40 18.16 -3.84
CA GLU A 103 2.76 17.95 -4.34
C GLU A 103 3.09 18.84 -5.55
N GLU A 104 2.08 19.28 -6.32
CA GLU A 104 2.23 20.21 -7.46
C GLU A 104 2.18 21.69 -7.04
N GLY A 105 1.90 21.96 -5.75
CA GLY A 105 1.82 23.30 -5.18
C GLY A 105 0.44 23.95 -5.28
N PHE A 106 -0.58 23.23 -5.74
CA PHE A 106 -1.96 23.71 -5.79
C PHE A 106 -2.52 23.85 -4.38
N MET A 107 -3.14 25.01 -4.09
CA MET A 107 -3.66 25.32 -2.76
C MET A 107 -5.05 24.72 -2.57
N LEU A 108 -5.16 23.77 -1.63
CA LEU A 108 -6.39 23.01 -1.37
C LEU A 108 -7.19 23.55 -0.20
N ALA A 109 -6.52 24.05 0.85
CA ALA A 109 -7.18 24.58 2.03
C ALA A 109 -6.30 25.60 2.77
N VAL A 110 -6.92 26.34 3.69
CA VAL A 110 -6.23 27.12 4.71
C VAL A 110 -6.48 26.49 6.07
N LEU A 111 -5.42 26.22 6.82
CA LEU A 111 -5.49 25.79 8.22
C LEU A 111 -5.21 26.97 9.14
N THR A 112 -6.11 27.27 10.07
CA THR A 112 -5.85 28.23 11.14
C THR A 112 -5.28 27.48 12.35
N VAL A 113 -3.99 27.70 12.66
CA VAL A 113 -3.28 26.96 13.71
C VAL A 113 -3.91 27.20 15.07
N THR A 114 -4.28 26.13 15.77
CA THR A 114 -4.70 26.19 17.18
C THR A 114 -3.52 25.95 18.11
N ASP A 115 -2.66 25.00 17.76
CA ASP A 115 -1.52 24.58 18.56
C ASP A 115 -0.52 23.79 17.71
N THR A 116 0.70 23.67 18.22
CA THR A 116 1.78 22.90 17.60
C THR A 116 2.56 22.23 18.72
N TRP A 117 2.64 20.91 18.70
CA TRP A 117 3.24 20.14 19.79
C TRP A 117 4.02 18.93 19.28
N LYS A 118 4.90 18.42 20.14
CA LYS A 118 5.64 17.19 19.90
C LYS A 118 4.87 16.03 20.56
N PRO A 119 4.27 15.10 19.80
CA PRO A 119 3.55 13.96 20.36
C PRO A 119 4.51 12.93 20.96
N ASP A 120 4.03 12.19 21.96
CA ASP A 120 4.65 10.93 22.38
C ASP A 120 4.17 9.80 21.44
N LYS A 121 4.97 9.52 20.42
CA LYS A 121 4.65 8.50 19.41
C LYS A 121 4.64 7.09 19.99
N ARG A 122 5.35 6.80 21.08
CA ARG A 122 5.31 5.47 21.71
C ARG A 122 3.96 5.24 22.36
N ARG A 123 3.48 6.24 23.09
CA ARG A 123 2.12 6.23 23.64
C ARG A 123 1.06 6.14 22.53
N GLU A 124 1.21 6.89 21.44
CA GLU A 124 0.31 6.78 20.29
C GLU A 124 0.30 5.35 19.73
N ALA A 125 1.48 4.75 19.56
CA ALA A 125 1.62 3.41 19.03
C ALA A 125 0.91 2.37 19.90
N GLU A 126 1.15 2.42 21.22
CA GLU A 126 0.52 1.52 22.19
C GLU A 126 -1.00 1.72 22.26
N CYS A 127 -1.48 2.96 22.34
CA CYS A 127 -2.91 3.24 22.46
C CYS A 127 -3.70 2.90 21.19
N VAL A 128 -3.15 3.20 20.00
CA VAL A 128 -3.86 3.04 18.72
C VAL A 128 -3.71 1.63 18.16
N PHE A 129 -2.50 1.08 18.18
CA PHE A 129 -2.20 -0.21 17.54
C PHE A 129 -2.10 -1.37 18.55
N GLY A 130 -1.90 -1.10 19.84
CA GLY A 130 -1.69 -2.13 20.86
C GLY A 130 -0.25 -2.66 20.94
N THR A 131 0.71 -1.96 20.32
CA THR A 131 2.14 -2.28 20.45
C THR A 131 3.01 -1.08 20.10
N GLU A 132 4.16 -0.96 20.75
CA GLU A 132 5.22 -0.02 20.38
C GLU A 132 6.22 -0.57 19.34
N ASP A 133 6.12 -1.85 18.96
CA ASP A 133 7.12 -2.56 18.16
C ASP A 133 6.89 -2.40 16.62
N PRO A 134 7.78 -1.69 15.90
CA PRO A 134 7.63 -1.46 14.46
C PRO A 134 7.86 -2.72 13.59
N GLU A 135 8.44 -3.78 14.15
CA GLU A 135 8.58 -5.05 13.45
C GLU A 135 7.29 -5.88 13.50
N LYS A 136 6.44 -5.65 14.51
CA LYS A 136 5.17 -6.38 14.70
C LYS A 136 3.98 -5.77 14.00
N HIS A 137 3.99 -4.45 13.75
CA HIS A 137 2.82 -3.77 13.18
C HIS A 137 3.21 -2.71 12.13
N PRO A 138 2.68 -2.79 10.89
CA PRO A 138 3.05 -1.85 9.82
C PRO A 138 2.64 -0.41 10.13
N GLY A 139 1.50 -0.19 10.79
CA GLY A 139 1.08 1.15 11.22
C GLY A 139 2.03 1.81 12.22
N VAL A 140 2.69 1.02 13.08
CA VAL A 140 3.68 1.52 14.05
C VAL A 140 4.98 1.88 13.33
N ARG A 141 5.40 1.04 12.38
CA ARG A 141 6.53 1.33 11.50
C ARG A 141 6.33 2.65 10.76
N ASP A 142 5.16 2.82 10.14
CA ASP A 142 4.83 4.04 9.41
C ASP A 142 4.79 5.28 10.33
N LEU A 143 4.27 5.13 11.55
CA LEU A 143 4.28 6.20 12.57
C LEU A 143 5.69 6.66 12.95
N TYR A 144 6.66 5.74 13.02
CA TYR A 144 8.04 6.10 13.38
C TYR A 144 8.87 6.54 12.18
N GLU A 145 8.73 5.89 11.03
CA GLU A 145 9.59 6.10 9.87
C GLU A 145 9.10 7.21 8.93
N LYS A 146 7.78 7.37 8.78
CA LYS A 146 7.19 8.26 7.77
C LYS A 146 6.57 9.52 8.35
N VAL A 147 5.93 9.41 9.51
CA VAL A 147 5.22 10.55 10.14
C VAL A 147 6.23 11.56 10.69
N GLY A 148 5.98 12.85 10.47
CA GLY A 148 6.78 13.95 11.00
C GLY A 148 6.87 13.96 12.54
N PRO A 149 7.90 14.62 13.11
CA PRO A 149 8.13 14.66 14.55
C PRO A 149 7.19 15.58 15.34
N TRP A 150 6.48 16.51 14.68
CA TRP A 150 5.58 17.48 15.32
C TRP A 150 4.20 17.44 14.68
N TYR A 151 3.16 17.68 15.49
CA TYR A 151 1.77 17.81 15.03
C TYR A 151 1.29 19.25 15.12
N VAL A 152 0.41 19.61 14.19
CA VAL A 152 -0.25 20.92 14.10
C VAL A 152 -1.75 20.69 14.11
N GLY A 153 -2.42 21.27 15.09
CA GLY A 153 -3.88 21.30 15.17
C GLY A 153 -4.43 22.57 14.53
N GLY A 154 -5.64 22.50 14.02
CA GLY A 154 -6.29 23.68 13.48
C GLY A 154 -7.56 23.41 12.70
N SER A 155 -8.42 24.42 12.62
CA SER A 155 -9.64 24.40 11.80
C SER A 155 -9.32 24.68 10.33
N LEU A 156 -10.13 24.12 9.43
CA LEU A 156 -9.92 24.20 7.99
C LEU A 156 -10.97 25.06 7.30
N GLU A 157 -10.50 25.91 6.37
CA GLU A 157 -11.30 26.50 5.30
C GLU A 157 -10.88 25.85 3.97
N GLY A 158 -11.76 25.02 3.38
CA GLY A 158 -11.49 24.31 2.15
C GLY A 158 -11.65 25.19 0.91
N ILE A 159 -10.66 25.18 0.03
CA ILE A 159 -10.71 25.86 -1.27
C ILE A 159 -11.13 24.88 -2.37
N HIS A 160 -10.53 23.68 -2.38
CA HIS A 160 -10.77 22.67 -3.39
C HIS A 160 -10.44 21.28 -2.82
N LEU A 161 -11.18 20.25 -3.24
CA LEU A 161 -10.81 18.86 -2.92
C LEU A 161 -9.58 18.42 -3.74
N PRO A 162 -8.77 17.45 -3.30
CA PRO A 162 -7.74 16.87 -4.15
C PRO A 162 -8.29 16.45 -5.52
N ILE A 163 -7.54 16.73 -6.59
CA ILE A 163 -7.98 16.44 -7.95
C ILE A 163 -7.68 14.97 -8.25
N HIS A 164 -8.73 14.20 -8.52
CA HIS A 164 -8.61 12.83 -9.02
C HIS A 164 -8.94 12.77 -10.50
N TYR A 165 -8.14 12.05 -11.29
CA TYR A 165 -8.36 11.86 -12.73
C TYR A 165 -8.98 10.50 -13.06
N ASP A 166 -8.95 9.57 -12.11
CA ASP A 166 -9.42 8.20 -12.23
C ASP A 166 -10.83 8.03 -11.65
N PHE A 167 -11.66 7.26 -12.35
CA PHE A 167 -12.98 6.82 -11.90
C PHE A 167 -13.84 7.93 -11.25
N LYS A 168 -13.82 9.14 -11.82
CA LYS A 168 -14.52 10.32 -11.26
C LYS A 168 -15.99 10.05 -10.99
N GLU A 169 -16.61 9.24 -11.85
CA GLU A 169 -17.99 8.80 -11.75
C GLU A 169 -18.28 7.86 -10.57
N LEU A 170 -17.26 7.35 -9.89
CA LEU A 170 -17.39 6.50 -8.71
C LEU A 170 -16.92 7.21 -7.43
N ARG A 171 -16.30 8.39 -7.52
CA ARG A 171 -15.85 9.17 -6.36
C ARG A 171 -16.98 10.08 -5.92
N TYR A 172 -17.51 9.83 -4.74
CA TYR A 172 -18.65 10.56 -4.20
C TYR A 172 -18.34 11.15 -2.84
N THR A 173 -18.82 12.36 -2.62
CA THR A 173 -18.90 12.96 -1.29
C THR A 173 -20.08 12.36 -0.50
N PRO A 174 -20.07 12.44 0.84
CA PRO A 174 -21.22 12.07 1.67
C PRO A 174 -22.54 12.70 1.19
N ALA A 175 -22.55 14.01 0.92
CA ALA A 175 -23.74 14.72 0.46
C ALA A 175 -24.30 14.17 -0.87
N GLU A 176 -23.44 13.79 -1.82
CA GLU A 176 -23.85 13.17 -3.08
C GLU A 176 -24.44 11.76 -2.88
N ILE A 177 -23.86 10.97 -1.97
CA ILE A 177 -24.38 9.65 -1.63
C ILE A 177 -25.76 9.74 -0.97
N HIS A 178 -25.96 10.63 0.00
CA HIS A 178 -27.28 10.86 0.61
C HIS A 178 -28.36 11.20 -0.43
N ARG A 179 -28.04 12.07 -1.40
CA ARG A 179 -28.94 12.41 -2.51
C ARG A 179 -29.26 11.20 -3.37
N ARG A 180 -28.27 10.36 -3.68
CA ARG A 180 -28.44 9.15 -4.50
C ARG A 180 -29.25 8.07 -3.80
N PHE A 181 -29.03 7.84 -2.50
CA PHE A 181 -29.87 6.95 -1.70
C PHE A 181 -31.34 7.39 -1.75
N SER A 182 -31.59 8.70 -1.58
CA SER A 182 -32.93 9.27 -1.67
C SER A 182 -33.55 9.09 -3.07
N GLN A 183 -32.79 9.33 -4.14
CA GLN A 183 -33.24 9.14 -5.53
C GLN A 183 -33.58 7.68 -5.84
N ASN A 184 -32.83 6.73 -5.28
CA ASN A 184 -33.08 5.30 -5.43
C ASN A 184 -34.21 4.80 -4.52
N GLY A 185 -34.76 5.65 -3.63
CA GLY A 185 -35.75 5.26 -2.64
C GLY A 185 -35.19 4.39 -1.51
N TRP A 186 -33.88 4.41 -1.30
CA TRP A 186 -33.21 3.60 -0.28
C TRP A 186 -33.34 4.26 1.10
N ARG A 187 -33.95 3.55 2.04
CA ARG A 187 -34.13 4.01 3.44
C ARG A 187 -33.16 3.35 4.41
N HIS A 188 -32.88 2.07 4.19
CA HIS A 188 -31.93 1.28 4.95
C HIS A 188 -30.79 0.88 4.02
N VAL A 189 -29.58 1.29 4.38
CA VAL A 189 -28.38 1.01 3.60
C VAL A 189 -27.33 0.40 4.52
N ILE A 190 -26.77 -0.71 4.07
CA ILE A 190 -25.67 -1.39 4.73
C ILE A 190 -24.36 -1.05 4.02
N GLY A 191 -23.44 -0.43 4.77
CA GLY A 191 -22.11 -0.11 4.29
C GLY A 191 -21.22 -1.36 4.27
N PHE A 192 -20.48 -1.55 3.18
CA PHE A 192 -19.51 -2.63 3.04
C PHE A 192 -18.15 -2.06 2.61
N GLN A 193 -17.22 -1.99 3.55
CA GLN A 193 -15.84 -1.55 3.29
C GLN A 193 -14.98 -2.73 2.84
N THR A 194 -14.15 -2.55 1.81
CA THR A 194 -13.17 -3.57 1.42
C THR A 194 -11.89 -2.97 0.84
N GLU A 195 -10.79 -3.69 1.05
CA GLU A 195 -9.49 -3.47 0.38
C GLU A 195 -9.08 -4.70 -0.43
N LYS A 196 -9.91 -5.76 -0.41
CA LYS A 196 -9.65 -7.06 -1.02
C LYS A 196 -10.52 -7.26 -2.24
N HIS A 197 -10.00 -7.99 -3.23
CA HIS A 197 -10.80 -8.45 -4.34
C HIS A 197 -11.98 -9.30 -3.84
N LEU A 198 -13.16 -9.03 -4.39
CA LEU A 198 -14.36 -9.78 -4.04
C LEU A 198 -14.52 -10.97 -4.98
N HIS A 199 -15.04 -12.06 -4.43
CA HIS A 199 -15.25 -13.34 -5.10
C HIS A 199 -16.71 -13.74 -4.92
N CYS A 200 -17.10 -14.88 -5.50
CA CYS A 200 -18.49 -15.33 -5.45
C CYS A 200 -19.00 -15.47 -4.01
N ALA A 201 -18.20 -16.03 -3.09
CA ALA A 201 -18.55 -16.13 -1.68
C ALA A 201 -18.79 -14.75 -1.03
N HIS A 202 -17.95 -13.75 -1.31
CA HIS A 202 -18.10 -12.40 -0.76
C HIS A 202 -19.40 -11.73 -1.22
N LYS A 203 -19.79 -11.93 -2.48
CA LYS A 203 -21.09 -11.46 -2.99
C LYS A 203 -22.23 -12.09 -2.20
N GLU A 204 -22.23 -13.40 -2.03
CA GLU A 204 -23.31 -14.10 -1.32
C GLU A 204 -23.40 -13.68 0.16
N MET A 205 -22.25 -13.48 0.82
CA MET A 205 -22.21 -12.96 2.18
C MET A 205 -22.83 -11.55 2.27
N ALA A 206 -22.49 -10.65 1.34
CA ALA A 206 -23.03 -9.29 1.31
C ALA A 206 -24.54 -9.26 0.99
N ILE A 207 -25.00 -10.07 0.03
CA ILE A 207 -26.43 -10.20 -0.30
C ILE A 207 -27.21 -10.74 0.89
N ARG A 208 -26.66 -11.73 1.59
CA ARG A 208 -27.28 -12.30 2.78
C ARG A 208 -27.43 -11.26 3.88
N ALA A 209 -26.34 -10.55 4.23
CA ALA A 209 -26.37 -9.49 5.23
C ALA A 209 -27.42 -8.42 4.89
N ALA A 210 -27.47 -7.99 3.63
CA ALA A 210 -28.45 -7.03 3.14
C ALA A 210 -29.90 -7.55 3.26
N ARG A 211 -30.15 -8.83 2.96
CA ARG A 211 -31.48 -9.45 3.09
C ARG A 211 -31.92 -9.59 4.54
N GLU A 212 -31.03 -10.00 5.44
CA GLU A 212 -31.32 -10.11 6.88
C GLU A 212 -31.69 -8.74 7.48
N GLU A 213 -31.04 -7.67 7.01
CA GLU A 213 -31.29 -6.30 7.46
C GLU A 213 -32.40 -5.57 6.68
N GLY A 214 -32.92 -6.14 5.58
CA GLY A 214 -33.85 -5.46 4.69
C GLY A 214 -33.27 -4.18 4.07
N ALA A 215 -31.98 -4.18 3.77
CA ALA A 215 -31.21 -3.01 3.34
C ALA A 215 -30.67 -3.14 1.90
N SER A 216 -30.38 -2.00 1.28
CA SER A 216 -29.54 -1.95 0.06
C SER A 216 -28.06 -1.84 0.44
N ILE A 217 -27.15 -2.19 -0.46
CA ILE A 217 -25.71 -2.28 -0.20
C ILE A 217 -24.99 -1.04 -0.75
N PHE A 218 -24.20 -0.39 0.10
CA PHE A 218 -23.20 0.57 -0.34
C PHE A 218 -21.81 -0.05 -0.22
N LEU A 219 -21.28 -0.50 -1.36
CA LEU A 219 -19.94 -1.06 -1.46
C LEU A 219 -18.94 0.10 -1.62
N GLN A 220 -18.08 0.25 -0.62
CA GLN A 220 -17.11 1.33 -0.56
C GLN A 220 -15.66 0.81 -0.48
N PRO A 221 -15.01 0.53 -1.61
CA PRO A 221 -13.62 0.14 -1.59
C PRO A 221 -12.67 1.31 -1.33
N VAL A 222 -11.59 1.05 -0.60
CA VAL A 222 -10.52 2.03 -0.34
C VAL A 222 -9.66 2.23 -1.58
N VAL A 223 -9.40 3.49 -1.92
CA VAL A 223 -8.49 3.91 -3.01
C VAL A 223 -7.53 5.03 -2.59
N GLY A 224 -7.07 5.03 -1.34
CA GLY A 224 -6.18 6.07 -0.79
C GLY A 224 -4.70 5.71 -0.86
N LEU A 225 -4.22 4.94 0.11
CA LEU A 225 -2.84 4.44 0.17
C LEU A 225 -2.77 2.99 -0.31
N SER A 226 -1.74 2.66 -1.08
CA SER A 226 -1.41 1.27 -1.42
C SER A 226 -0.45 0.71 -0.37
N HIS A 227 -0.76 -0.44 0.23
CA HIS A 227 0.17 -1.14 1.12
C HIS A 227 1.06 -2.13 0.34
N PRO A 228 2.26 -2.47 0.85
CA PRO A 228 3.10 -3.48 0.21
C PRO A 228 2.36 -4.82 0.07
N GLY A 229 2.24 -5.31 -1.17
CA GLY A 229 1.54 -6.55 -1.49
C GLY A 229 0.06 -6.38 -1.90
N ASP A 230 -0.49 -5.17 -1.83
CA ASP A 230 -1.80 -4.87 -2.39
C ASP A 230 -1.75 -4.84 -3.92
N LEU A 231 -2.86 -5.22 -4.54
CA LEU A 231 -3.14 -4.94 -5.94
C LEU A 231 -3.15 -3.43 -6.18
N ASP A 232 -2.75 -3.01 -7.37
CA ASP A 232 -2.99 -1.62 -7.77
C ASP A 232 -4.50 -1.33 -7.75
N HIS A 233 -4.85 -0.11 -7.34
CA HIS A 233 -6.26 0.21 -7.12
C HIS A 233 -7.06 0.25 -8.43
N TYR A 234 -6.43 0.45 -9.59
CA TYR A 234 -7.13 0.44 -10.87
C TYR A 234 -7.67 -0.95 -11.20
N THR A 235 -6.85 -1.98 -11.01
CA THR A 235 -7.27 -3.37 -11.16
C THR A 235 -8.36 -3.73 -10.17
N LEU A 236 -8.23 -3.33 -8.90
CA LEU A 236 -9.26 -3.57 -7.89
C LEU A 236 -10.59 -2.93 -8.28
N VAL A 237 -10.58 -1.66 -8.70
CA VAL A 237 -11.80 -0.95 -9.12
C VAL A 237 -12.46 -1.64 -10.31
N ARG A 238 -11.69 -2.10 -11.31
CA ARG A 238 -12.24 -2.89 -12.44
C ARG A 238 -12.86 -4.20 -11.98
N CYS A 239 -12.21 -4.92 -11.06
CA CYS A 239 -12.78 -6.11 -10.44
C CYS A 239 -14.10 -5.82 -9.71
N TYR A 240 -14.18 -4.69 -8.99
CA TYR A 240 -15.42 -4.27 -8.32
C TYR A 240 -16.52 -3.90 -9.33
N GLN A 241 -16.18 -3.24 -10.43
CA GLN A 241 -17.16 -2.94 -11.50
C GLN A 241 -17.75 -4.24 -12.08
N GLU A 242 -16.94 -5.27 -12.31
CA GLU A 242 -17.42 -6.56 -12.81
C GLU A 242 -18.25 -7.32 -11.77
N ILE A 243 -17.83 -7.36 -10.50
CA ILE A 243 -18.61 -8.10 -9.49
C ILE A 243 -19.94 -7.42 -9.18
N VAL A 244 -20.00 -6.09 -9.17
CA VAL A 244 -21.24 -5.33 -8.92
C VAL A 244 -22.31 -5.65 -9.96
N ARG A 245 -21.93 -5.92 -11.22
CA ARG A 245 -22.86 -6.38 -12.28
C ARG A 245 -23.49 -7.75 -11.98
N LYS A 246 -22.89 -8.55 -11.10
CA LYS A 246 -23.39 -9.87 -10.70
C LYS A 246 -24.40 -9.81 -9.54
N PHE A 247 -24.62 -8.64 -8.94
CA PHE A 247 -25.67 -8.42 -7.94
C PHE A 247 -27.03 -8.17 -8.62
N PRO A 248 -28.15 -8.44 -7.92
CA PRO A 248 -29.47 -8.01 -8.38
C PRO A 248 -29.51 -6.51 -8.72
N LYS A 249 -30.24 -6.13 -9.77
CA LYS A 249 -30.37 -4.73 -10.17
C LYS A 249 -30.95 -3.89 -9.01
N ASN A 250 -30.42 -2.68 -8.85
CA ASN A 250 -30.88 -1.68 -7.87
C ASN A 250 -30.75 -2.07 -6.39
N ILE A 251 -29.94 -3.09 -6.03
CA ILE A 251 -29.65 -3.42 -4.63
C ILE A 251 -28.28 -2.93 -4.14
N ILE A 252 -27.35 -2.61 -5.05
CA ILE A 252 -25.97 -2.27 -4.70
C ILE A 252 -25.52 -1.01 -5.44
N MET A 253 -24.73 -0.19 -4.74
CA MET A 253 -24.07 0.98 -5.30
C MET A 253 -22.58 0.93 -4.93
N LEU A 254 -21.73 1.22 -5.92
CA LEU A 254 -20.28 1.32 -5.77
C LEU A 254 -19.89 2.79 -5.60
N GLY A 255 -19.14 3.11 -4.54
CA GLY A 255 -18.53 4.43 -4.35
C GLY A 255 -17.12 4.29 -3.81
N LEU A 256 -16.14 4.98 -4.37
CA LEU A 256 -14.75 4.88 -3.91
C LEU A 256 -14.52 5.81 -2.71
N ILE A 257 -13.66 5.40 -1.77
CA ILE A 257 -13.22 6.26 -0.67
C ILE A 257 -11.69 6.45 -0.67
N PRO A 258 -11.19 7.70 -0.70
CA PRO A 258 -9.76 8.00 -0.60
C PRO A 258 -9.29 7.92 0.85
N LEU A 259 -9.44 6.74 1.48
CA LEU A 259 -9.05 6.52 2.87
C LEU A 259 -7.60 6.05 2.97
N ALA A 260 -6.81 6.68 3.83
CA ALA A 260 -5.52 6.15 4.25
C ALA A 260 -5.75 5.15 5.39
N THR A 261 -5.70 3.84 5.14
CA THR A 261 -5.97 2.86 6.20
C THR A 261 -4.79 2.76 7.17
N ARG A 262 -5.08 2.58 8.45
CA ARG A 262 -4.08 2.54 9.54
C ARG A 262 -3.70 1.10 9.92
N LYS A 263 -4.51 0.13 9.50
CA LYS A 263 -4.50 -1.27 9.94
C LYS A 263 -4.65 -1.41 11.46
N ALA A 264 -5.44 -0.52 12.09
CA ALA A 264 -5.62 -0.46 13.54
C ALA A 264 -6.81 -1.30 14.04
N GLY A 265 -7.15 -2.38 13.33
CA GLY A 265 -8.08 -3.41 13.76
C GLY A 265 -9.40 -2.87 14.34
N PRO A 266 -9.69 -3.12 15.64
CA PRO A 266 -10.95 -2.69 16.26
C PRO A 266 -11.21 -1.19 16.23
N ARG A 267 -10.20 -0.35 16.47
CA ARG A 267 -10.36 1.12 16.42
C ARG A 267 -10.70 1.58 15.01
N GLU A 268 -10.06 0.97 14.01
CA GLU A 268 -10.33 1.28 12.61
C GLU A 268 -11.69 0.75 12.12
N ALA A 269 -12.17 -0.39 12.64
CA ALA A 269 -13.52 -0.86 12.36
C ALA A 269 -14.59 0.13 12.86
N LEU A 270 -14.43 0.66 14.08
CA LEU A 270 -15.30 1.69 14.62
C LEU A 270 -15.20 3.01 13.81
N TRP A 271 -14.00 3.37 13.39
CA TRP A 271 -13.79 4.52 12.54
C TRP A 271 -14.51 4.39 11.18
N HIS A 272 -14.40 3.23 10.54
CA HIS A 272 -15.12 2.92 9.30
C HIS A 272 -16.64 3.01 9.49
N ALA A 273 -17.17 2.46 10.59
CA ALA A 273 -18.59 2.59 10.91
C ALA A 273 -19.03 4.06 11.01
N ILE A 274 -18.27 4.92 11.69
CA ILE A 274 -18.57 6.37 11.78
C ILE A 274 -18.53 7.04 10.40
N ILE A 275 -17.54 6.70 9.57
CA ILE A 275 -17.44 7.21 8.19
C ILE A 275 -18.68 6.79 7.39
N HIS A 276 -19.04 5.51 7.39
CA HIS A 276 -20.19 4.98 6.66
C HIS A 276 -21.52 5.58 7.12
N ARG A 277 -21.66 5.87 8.42
CA ARG A 277 -22.79 6.65 8.95
C ARG A 277 -22.83 8.05 8.33
N ASN A 278 -21.70 8.73 8.23
CA ASN A 278 -21.63 10.06 7.61
C ASN A 278 -22.03 10.01 6.12
N TYR A 279 -21.70 8.92 5.42
CA TYR A 279 -22.20 8.62 4.05
C TYR A 279 -23.69 8.24 3.99
N GLY A 280 -24.38 8.07 5.13
CA GLY A 280 -25.82 7.79 5.19
C GLY A 280 -26.19 6.32 5.34
N CYS A 281 -25.23 5.45 5.69
CA CYS A 281 -25.54 4.05 6.00
C CYS A 281 -26.20 3.93 7.38
N SER A 282 -27.25 3.12 7.46
CA SER A 282 -27.93 2.78 8.72
C SER A 282 -27.26 1.62 9.47
N SER A 283 -26.46 0.84 8.76
CA SER A 283 -25.76 -0.33 9.29
C SER A 283 -24.42 -0.52 8.57
N PHE A 284 -23.50 -1.27 9.18
CA PHE A 284 -22.16 -1.49 8.65
C PHE A 284 -21.71 -2.94 8.82
N ILE A 285 -21.22 -3.54 7.74
CA ILE A 285 -20.65 -4.88 7.74
C ILE A 285 -19.27 -4.84 8.40
N VAL A 286 -19.08 -5.68 9.43
CA VAL A 286 -17.79 -5.86 10.10
C VAL A 286 -17.33 -7.30 9.97
N ALA A 287 -16.18 -7.51 9.33
CA ALA A 287 -15.53 -8.82 9.25
C ALA A 287 -14.97 -9.25 10.61
N SER A 288 -14.76 -10.55 10.81
CA SER A 288 -14.20 -11.06 12.05
C SER A 288 -12.73 -10.65 12.26
N ASP A 289 -12.00 -10.34 11.19
CA ASP A 289 -10.62 -9.84 11.17
C ASP A 289 -10.51 -8.41 10.58
N HIS A 290 -11.57 -7.59 10.75
CA HIS A 290 -11.65 -6.25 10.17
C HIS A 290 -10.51 -5.34 10.62
N GLY A 291 -9.83 -4.71 9.67
CA GLY A 291 -8.72 -3.78 9.94
C GLY A 291 -7.41 -4.44 10.38
N ASP A 292 -7.32 -5.78 10.41
CA ASP A 292 -6.09 -6.47 10.81
C ASP A 292 -5.00 -6.39 9.70
N PRO A 293 -3.74 -6.04 10.05
CA PRO A 293 -2.65 -5.88 9.08
C PRO A 293 -2.25 -7.19 8.38
N PHE A 294 -2.52 -8.34 9.00
CA PHE A 294 -2.12 -9.65 8.53
C PHE A 294 -3.32 -10.50 8.10
N ALA A 295 -4.50 -9.88 7.94
CA ALA A 295 -5.70 -10.53 7.43
C ALA A 295 -5.48 -11.21 6.06
N ASN A 296 -4.50 -10.73 5.28
CA ASN A 296 -4.14 -11.24 3.96
C ASN A 296 -2.97 -12.24 3.98
N ASN A 297 -2.33 -12.44 5.13
CA ASN A 297 -1.17 -13.33 5.22
C ASN A 297 -1.59 -14.79 5.14
N SER A 298 -0.82 -15.57 4.36
CA SER A 298 -1.05 -17.00 4.18
C SER A 298 -0.73 -17.83 5.42
N SER A 299 -0.07 -17.25 6.43
CA SER A 299 0.25 -17.92 7.69
C SER A 299 -0.96 -18.12 8.61
N GLY A 300 -2.07 -17.43 8.35
CA GLY A 300 -3.27 -17.47 9.20
C GLY A 300 -3.11 -16.79 10.56
N GLN A 301 -1.92 -16.27 10.87
CA GLN A 301 -1.67 -15.51 12.08
C GLN A 301 -2.32 -14.13 11.96
N ARG A 302 -3.10 -13.76 12.97
CA ARG A 302 -3.73 -12.45 13.12
C ARG A 302 -3.01 -11.67 14.21
N PHE A 303 -2.95 -10.36 14.06
CA PHE A 303 -2.40 -9.49 15.09
C PHE A 303 -3.46 -9.24 16.17
N TYR A 304 -4.67 -8.89 15.76
CA TYR A 304 -5.81 -8.70 16.66
C TYR A 304 -6.57 -10.02 16.85
N PRO A 305 -7.13 -10.28 18.05
CA PRO A 305 -8.02 -11.41 18.24
C PRO A 305 -9.24 -11.31 17.32
N VAL A 306 -9.67 -12.47 16.83
CA VAL A 306 -10.84 -12.57 15.95
C VAL A 306 -12.08 -12.10 16.73
N HIS A 307 -12.99 -11.41 16.04
CA HIS A 307 -14.24 -10.83 16.57
C HIS A 307 -14.09 -9.56 17.43
N THR A 308 -12.89 -9.19 17.91
CA THR A 308 -12.71 -7.98 18.72
C THR A 308 -13.16 -6.70 17.99
N ALA A 309 -12.99 -6.65 16.67
CA ALA A 309 -13.50 -5.56 15.85
C ALA A 309 -15.05 -5.50 15.85
N GLN A 310 -15.72 -6.65 15.78
CA GLN A 310 -17.18 -6.73 15.83
C GLN A 310 -17.70 -6.30 17.21
N GLU A 311 -17.09 -6.83 18.29
CA GLU A 311 -17.42 -6.49 19.68
C GLU A 311 -17.25 -4.99 19.95
N THR A 312 -16.16 -4.41 19.46
CA THR A 312 -15.88 -2.97 19.64
C THR A 312 -16.96 -2.14 18.96
N VAL A 313 -17.23 -2.37 17.66
CA VAL A 313 -18.26 -1.60 16.95
C VAL A 313 -19.63 -1.79 17.60
N GLN A 314 -19.96 -3.02 18.02
CA GLN A 314 -21.21 -3.34 18.71
C GLN A 314 -21.39 -2.54 20.01
N SER A 315 -20.32 -2.42 20.82
CA SER A 315 -20.38 -1.68 22.08
C SER A 315 -20.67 -0.18 21.92
N PHE A 316 -20.40 0.40 20.75
CA PHE A 316 -20.60 1.82 20.45
C PHE A 316 -21.83 2.08 19.56
N GLU A 317 -22.65 1.08 19.23
CA GLU A 317 -23.83 1.24 18.34
C GLU A 317 -24.80 2.32 18.82
N ALA A 318 -25.12 2.30 20.13
CA ALA A 318 -26.09 3.21 20.72
C ALA A 318 -25.64 4.68 20.67
N GLU A 319 -24.34 4.92 20.68
CA GLU A 319 -23.76 6.27 20.66
C GLU A 319 -23.47 6.76 19.25
N THR A 320 -23.06 5.85 18.37
CA THR A 320 -22.73 6.17 16.98
C THR A 320 -23.96 6.19 16.07
N ASN A 321 -25.08 5.58 16.46
CA ASN A 321 -26.29 5.41 15.65
C ASN A 321 -26.06 4.65 14.34
N ILE A 322 -25.13 3.69 14.34
CA ILE A 322 -24.93 2.77 13.22
C ILE A 322 -24.89 1.34 13.76
N LYS A 323 -25.74 0.48 13.21
CA LYS A 323 -25.83 -0.92 13.63
C LYS A 323 -24.68 -1.74 13.04
N MET A 324 -23.99 -2.52 13.87
CA MET A 324 -22.99 -3.50 13.45
C MET A 324 -23.68 -4.73 12.88
N VAL A 325 -23.23 -5.18 11.71
CA VAL A 325 -23.71 -6.40 11.07
C VAL A 325 -22.50 -7.32 10.87
N PRO A 326 -22.46 -8.51 11.50
CA PRO A 326 -21.31 -9.39 11.36
C PRO A 326 -21.29 -10.00 9.96
N LEU A 327 -20.13 -9.94 9.29
CA LEU A 327 -19.92 -10.69 8.05
C LEU A 327 -19.74 -12.17 8.36
N LYS A 328 -20.81 -12.96 8.19
CA LYS A 328 -20.76 -14.40 8.45
C LYS A 328 -20.13 -15.12 7.25
N LYS A 329 -19.09 -15.92 7.52
CA LYS A 329 -18.36 -16.64 6.48
C LYS A 329 -19.26 -17.71 5.82
N MET A 330 -19.26 -17.72 4.50
CA MET A 330 -19.94 -18.69 3.67
C MET A 330 -18.94 -19.51 2.86
N VAL A 331 -19.25 -20.79 2.66
CA VAL A 331 -18.43 -21.75 1.93
C VAL A 331 -19.24 -22.42 0.83
N TYR A 332 -18.59 -22.85 -0.24
CA TYR A 332 -19.24 -23.53 -1.36
C TYR A 332 -19.35 -25.03 -1.08
N VAL A 333 -20.56 -25.59 -1.14
CA VAL A 333 -20.82 -27.02 -1.00
C VAL A 333 -21.13 -27.61 -2.38
N GLU A 334 -20.26 -28.52 -2.82
CA GLU A 334 -20.27 -29.05 -4.19
C GLU A 334 -21.58 -29.79 -4.53
N GLU A 335 -22.07 -30.64 -3.62
CA GLU A 335 -23.28 -31.44 -3.87
C GLU A 335 -24.54 -30.58 -3.97
N LYS A 336 -24.56 -29.43 -3.30
CA LYS A 336 -25.68 -28.47 -3.33
C LYS A 336 -25.56 -27.44 -4.44
N ALA A 337 -24.36 -27.30 -5.03
CA ALA A 337 -23.99 -26.21 -5.93
C ALA A 337 -24.33 -24.81 -5.37
N GLN A 338 -24.17 -24.61 -4.06
CA GLN A 338 -24.63 -23.43 -3.33
C GLN A 338 -23.61 -22.99 -2.27
N TYR A 339 -23.68 -21.72 -1.88
CA TYR A 339 -22.96 -21.20 -0.72
C TYR A 339 -23.84 -21.32 0.51
N VAL A 340 -23.30 -21.91 1.56
CA VAL A 340 -23.95 -22.05 2.87
C VAL A 340 -23.08 -21.39 3.94
N LEU A 341 -23.63 -21.09 5.12
CA LEU A 341 -22.77 -20.64 6.22
C LEU A 341 -21.83 -21.76 6.64
N GLU A 342 -20.64 -21.36 7.05
CA GLU A 342 -19.64 -22.27 7.60
C GLU A 342 -20.16 -23.04 8.83
N ASP A 343 -20.99 -22.41 9.66
CA ASP A 343 -21.59 -23.04 10.86
C ASP A 343 -22.79 -23.97 10.55
N GLN A 344 -23.29 -23.97 9.31
CA GLN A 344 -24.41 -24.81 8.85
C GLN A 344 -23.93 -26.01 7.99
N VAL A 345 -22.61 -26.20 7.87
CA VAL A 345 -22.04 -27.34 7.16
C VAL A 345 -22.16 -28.59 8.02
N GLU A 346 -22.89 -29.60 7.54
CA GLU A 346 -23.03 -30.88 8.24
C GLU A 346 -21.84 -31.81 7.94
N PRO A 347 -21.48 -32.72 8.88
CA PRO A 347 -20.48 -33.74 8.64
C PRO A 347 -20.83 -34.59 7.40
N GLY A 348 -19.95 -34.60 6.40
CA GLY A 348 -20.14 -35.34 5.14
C GLY A 348 -20.42 -34.46 3.92
N MET A 349 -20.64 -33.14 4.08
CA MET A 349 -20.72 -32.21 2.95
C MET A 349 -19.33 -31.89 2.38
N ASN A 350 -19.16 -31.92 1.05
CA ASN A 350 -17.90 -31.62 0.39
C ASN A 350 -17.77 -30.10 0.17
N VAL A 351 -17.11 -29.47 1.13
CA VAL A 351 -16.78 -28.04 1.07
C VAL A 351 -15.58 -27.81 0.15
N LYS A 352 -15.75 -26.94 -0.85
CA LYS A 352 -14.64 -26.46 -1.66
C LYS A 352 -14.13 -25.13 -1.14
N HIS A 353 -12.81 -25.01 -1.08
CA HIS A 353 -12.11 -23.81 -0.65
C HIS A 353 -10.83 -23.61 -1.46
N ILE A 354 -10.55 -22.37 -1.84
CA ILE A 354 -9.27 -21.93 -2.40
C ILE A 354 -8.71 -20.88 -1.44
N SER A 355 -7.52 -21.14 -0.90
CA SER A 355 -6.81 -20.17 -0.05
C SER A 355 -6.23 -19.04 -0.91
N SER A 356 -5.87 -17.92 -0.29
CA SER A 356 -5.16 -16.83 -0.96
C SER A 356 -3.84 -17.29 -1.58
N SER A 357 -3.12 -18.20 -0.92
CA SER A 357 -1.89 -18.80 -1.45
C SER A 357 -2.14 -19.65 -2.69
N GLU A 358 -3.23 -20.43 -2.71
CA GLU A 358 -3.61 -21.24 -3.86
C GLU A 358 -4.11 -20.38 -5.02
N LEU A 359 -4.92 -19.34 -4.75
CA LEU A 359 -5.33 -18.37 -5.76
C LEU A 359 -4.11 -17.71 -6.40
N ARG A 360 -3.15 -17.27 -5.60
CA ARG A 360 -1.89 -16.69 -6.07
C ARG A 360 -1.13 -17.66 -6.95
N ARG A 361 -0.97 -18.92 -6.52
CA ARG A 361 -0.34 -19.97 -7.32
C ARG A 361 -1.04 -20.17 -8.66
N ARG A 362 -2.37 -20.19 -8.68
CA ARG A 362 -3.15 -20.34 -9.92
C ARG A 362 -2.97 -19.16 -10.86
N LEU A 363 -2.97 -17.93 -10.35
CA LEU A 363 -2.69 -16.73 -11.15
C LEU A 363 -1.26 -16.75 -11.71
N GLU A 364 -0.27 -16.99 -10.86
CA GLU A 364 1.16 -17.02 -11.22
C GLU A 364 1.47 -18.10 -12.26
N ASN A 365 0.83 -19.26 -12.18
CA ASN A 365 1.06 -20.38 -13.11
C ASN A 365 0.06 -20.41 -14.27
N GLY A 366 -0.85 -19.43 -14.38
CA GLY A 366 -1.89 -19.41 -15.41
C GLY A 366 -2.87 -20.59 -15.35
N LEU A 367 -3.02 -21.22 -14.18
CA LEU A 367 -3.93 -22.33 -13.97
C LEU A 367 -5.38 -21.84 -13.96
N ASP A 368 -6.31 -22.74 -14.25
CA ASP A 368 -7.74 -22.47 -14.18
C ASP A 368 -8.17 -22.05 -12.77
N ILE A 369 -9.07 -21.06 -12.68
CA ILE A 369 -9.68 -20.63 -11.43
C ILE A 369 -11.18 -20.94 -11.55
N PRO A 370 -11.71 -21.86 -10.73
CA PRO A 370 -13.08 -22.33 -10.89
C PRO A 370 -14.12 -21.21 -10.75
N GLU A 371 -15.20 -21.28 -11.52
CA GLU A 371 -16.27 -20.27 -11.51
C GLU A 371 -17.04 -20.21 -10.18
N TRP A 372 -17.09 -21.33 -9.44
CA TRP A 372 -17.63 -21.33 -8.07
C TRP A 372 -16.75 -20.55 -7.10
N PHE A 373 -15.49 -20.26 -7.43
CA PHE A 373 -14.65 -19.42 -6.60
C PHE A 373 -14.78 -17.96 -7.02
N SER A 374 -14.53 -17.66 -8.29
CA SER A 374 -14.56 -16.28 -8.82
C SER A 374 -15.12 -16.25 -10.23
N TYR A 375 -15.87 -15.19 -10.55
CA TYR A 375 -16.43 -14.99 -11.89
C TYR A 375 -15.31 -14.85 -12.94
N PRO A 376 -15.49 -15.41 -14.16
CA PRO A 376 -14.51 -15.33 -15.24
C PRO A 376 -14.07 -13.89 -15.57
N GLU A 377 -14.99 -12.93 -15.55
CA GLU A 377 -14.68 -11.53 -15.85
C GLU A 377 -13.80 -10.89 -14.77
N VAL A 378 -14.02 -11.24 -13.50
CA VAL A 378 -13.16 -10.79 -12.39
C VAL A 378 -11.77 -11.44 -12.50
N VAL A 379 -11.70 -12.73 -12.84
CA VAL A 379 -10.42 -13.43 -13.05
C VAL A 379 -9.66 -12.84 -14.24
N ALA A 380 -10.35 -12.46 -15.30
CA ALA A 380 -9.74 -11.81 -16.47
C ALA A 380 -9.07 -10.49 -16.08
N GLU A 381 -9.74 -9.62 -15.32
CA GLU A 381 -9.14 -8.37 -14.80
C GLU A 381 -7.93 -8.65 -13.90
N LEU A 382 -8.02 -9.62 -12.98
CA LEU A 382 -6.89 -10.03 -12.14
C LEU A 382 -5.68 -10.51 -12.97
N ARG A 383 -5.92 -11.25 -14.07
CA ARG A 383 -4.87 -11.74 -14.96
C ARG A 383 -4.23 -10.66 -15.84
N GLN A 384 -4.88 -9.50 -16.03
CA GLN A 384 -4.25 -8.36 -16.70
C GLN A 384 -3.17 -7.73 -15.83
N ALA A 385 -3.42 -7.62 -14.52
CA ALA A 385 -2.46 -7.06 -13.56
C ALA A 385 -1.38 -8.08 -13.15
N TYR A 386 -1.78 -9.34 -13.00
CA TYR A 386 -0.88 -10.46 -12.71
C TYR A 386 -0.94 -11.47 -13.84
N PRO A 387 -0.25 -11.22 -14.96
CA PRO A 387 -0.09 -12.24 -15.98
C PRO A 387 0.65 -13.44 -15.38
N PRO A 388 0.52 -14.65 -15.96
CA PRO A 388 1.33 -15.79 -15.56
C PRO A 388 2.83 -15.46 -15.62
N ARG A 389 3.67 -16.09 -14.80
CA ARG A 389 5.12 -15.84 -14.73
C ARG A 389 5.82 -15.97 -16.08
N SER A 390 5.32 -16.85 -16.95
CA SER A 390 5.74 -17.01 -18.35
C SER A 390 5.44 -15.81 -19.26
N LYS A 391 4.80 -14.77 -18.72
CA LYS A 391 4.51 -13.49 -19.39
C LYS A 391 4.89 -12.27 -18.54
N GLN A 392 5.37 -12.46 -17.32
CA GLN A 392 5.82 -11.37 -16.44
C GLN A 392 7.22 -10.91 -16.82
N GLY A 393 7.57 -9.65 -16.57
CA GLY A 393 8.98 -9.27 -16.58
C GLY A 393 9.70 -9.84 -15.35
N PHE A 394 11.02 -9.90 -15.41
CA PHE A 394 11.83 -10.27 -14.25
C PHE A 394 13.23 -9.63 -14.28
N THR A 395 13.78 -9.43 -13.09
CA THR A 395 15.14 -8.94 -12.90
C THR A 395 16.05 -10.05 -12.38
N VAL A 396 17.16 -10.29 -13.08
CA VAL A 396 18.31 -11.06 -12.55
C VAL A 396 19.31 -10.06 -11.98
N PHE A 397 19.41 -10.01 -10.65
CA PHE A 397 20.27 -9.08 -9.93
C PHE A 397 21.52 -9.78 -9.43
N ILE A 398 22.63 -9.61 -10.15
CA ILE A 398 23.90 -10.27 -9.91
C ILE A 398 24.78 -9.37 -9.03
N THR A 399 25.15 -9.84 -7.84
CA THR A 399 25.96 -9.10 -6.86
C THR A 399 27.20 -9.90 -6.45
N GLY A 400 28.27 -9.21 -6.03
CA GLY A 400 29.56 -9.84 -5.74
C GLY A 400 30.75 -8.89 -5.87
N LEU A 401 31.91 -9.34 -5.41
CA LEU A 401 33.17 -8.59 -5.49
C LEU A 401 33.56 -8.24 -6.93
N SER A 402 34.35 -7.18 -7.13
CA SER A 402 34.96 -6.91 -8.43
C SER A 402 35.82 -8.11 -8.84
N GLY A 403 35.81 -8.54 -10.10
CA GLY A 403 36.53 -9.76 -10.51
C GLY A 403 35.81 -11.08 -10.24
N ALA A 404 34.69 -11.10 -9.52
CA ALA A 404 33.90 -12.31 -9.22
C ALA A 404 33.13 -12.91 -10.43
N GLY A 405 33.28 -12.38 -11.65
CA GLY A 405 32.63 -12.92 -12.86
C GLY A 405 31.24 -12.37 -13.20
N LYS A 406 30.68 -11.42 -12.42
CA LYS A 406 29.33 -10.84 -12.65
C LYS A 406 29.05 -10.40 -14.09
N SER A 407 29.90 -9.53 -14.65
CA SER A 407 29.72 -9.00 -16.01
C SER A 407 29.86 -10.08 -17.09
N THR A 408 30.59 -11.16 -16.80
CA THR A 408 30.71 -12.30 -17.71
C THR A 408 29.40 -13.09 -17.71
N LEU A 409 28.90 -13.49 -16.54
CA LEU A 409 27.61 -14.18 -16.39
C LEU A 409 26.48 -13.36 -17.03
N ALA A 410 26.42 -12.06 -16.73
CA ALA A 410 25.42 -11.16 -17.30
C ALA A 410 25.40 -11.17 -18.83
N LYS A 411 26.58 -11.16 -19.48
CA LYS A 411 26.68 -11.20 -20.95
C LYS A 411 26.25 -12.54 -21.53
N VAL A 412 26.61 -13.65 -20.88
CA VAL A 412 26.15 -14.99 -21.30
C VAL A 412 24.63 -15.05 -21.23
N LEU A 413 24.03 -14.60 -20.12
CA LEU A 413 22.57 -14.54 -19.96
C LEU A 413 21.90 -13.65 -21.02
N VAL A 414 22.45 -12.47 -21.33
CA VAL A 414 21.94 -11.61 -22.41
C VAL A 414 21.88 -12.38 -23.73
N VAL A 415 22.95 -13.09 -24.10
CA VAL A 415 22.98 -13.88 -25.34
C VAL A 415 21.91 -14.97 -25.31
N LYS A 416 21.83 -15.75 -24.22
CA LYS A 416 20.83 -16.83 -24.07
C LYS A 416 19.40 -16.33 -24.20
N PHE A 417 19.03 -15.24 -23.52
CA PHE A 417 17.68 -14.69 -23.62
C PHE A 417 17.40 -14.06 -25.00
N MET A 418 18.39 -13.44 -25.64
CA MET A 418 18.25 -12.93 -27.00
C MET A 418 18.10 -14.05 -28.04
N GLU A 419 18.70 -15.23 -27.80
CA GLU A 419 18.48 -16.44 -28.61
C GLU A 419 17.06 -16.99 -28.43
N MET A 420 16.54 -17.00 -27.20
CA MET A 420 15.17 -17.44 -26.88
C MET A 420 14.08 -16.55 -27.51
N ARG A 421 14.34 -15.24 -27.64
CA ARG A 421 13.41 -14.24 -28.24
C ARG A 421 12.02 -14.15 -27.58
N ASP A 422 11.89 -14.55 -26.31
CA ASP A 422 10.61 -14.45 -25.60
C ASP A 422 10.28 -13.00 -25.19
N ARG A 423 11.27 -12.26 -24.66
CA ARG A 423 11.10 -10.91 -24.10
C ARG A 423 12.25 -9.97 -24.46
N PRO A 424 12.02 -8.64 -24.47
CA PRO A 424 13.10 -7.67 -24.57
C PRO A 424 14.06 -7.77 -23.38
N VAL A 425 15.37 -7.81 -23.65
CA VAL A 425 16.42 -7.96 -22.63
C VAL A 425 17.22 -6.66 -22.52
N THR A 426 17.41 -6.17 -21.29
CA THR A 426 18.21 -4.97 -21.01
C THR A 426 19.33 -5.29 -20.03
N LEU A 427 20.56 -4.95 -20.40
CA LEU A 427 21.74 -5.09 -19.56
C LEU A 427 22.05 -3.80 -18.80
N LEU A 428 21.98 -3.87 -17.46
CA LEU A 428 22.35 -2.82 -16.53
C LEU A 428 23.67 -3.19 -15.81
N ASP A 429 24.75 -3.29 -16.59
CA ASP A 429 26.10 -3.53 -16.06
C ASP A 429 26.64 -2.26 -15.36
N GLY A 430 27.46 -2.46 -14.32
CA GLY A 430 27.99 -1.35 -13.51
C GLY A 430 28.70 -0.26 -14.32
N ASP A 431 29.43 -0.62 -15.38
CA ASP A 431 30.12 0.38 -16.22
C ASP A 431 29.14 1.14 -17.13
N ILE A 432 28.09 0.47 -17.63
CA ILE A 432 27.02 1.07 -18.45
C ILE A 432 26.23 2.07 -17.59
N VAL A 433 25.83 1.65 -16.39
CA VAL A 433 25.06 2.48 -15.47
C VAL A 433 25.88 3.70 -15.04
N ARG A 434 27.14 3.51 -14.63
CA ARG A 434 27.99 4.65 -14.23
C ARG A 434 28.20 5.66 -15.33
N ARG A 435 28.24 5.24 -16.60
CA ARG A 435 28.37 6.15 -17.73
C ARG A 435 27.09 6.95 -18.01
N ASN A 436 25.94 6.32 -17.92
CA ASN A 436 24.68 6.89 -18.43
C ASN A 436 23.75 7.45 -17.34
N LEU A 437 23.83 6.93 -16.12
CA LEU A 437 22.86 7.20 -15.05
C LEU A 437 23.49 7.74 -13.76
N SER A 438 24.82 7.69 -13.63
CA SER A 438 25.50 7.94 -12.35
C SER A 438 26.93 8.46 -12.53
N SER A 439 27.18 9.22 -13.59
CA SER A 439 28.52 9.74 -13.92
C SER A 439 29.02 10.74 -12.90
N GLU A 440 28.11 11.39 -12.18
CA GLU A 440 28.38 12.36 -11.11
C GLU A 440 28.65 11.72 -9.75
N LEU A 441 28.33 10.42 -9.58
CA LEU A 441 28.43 9.74 -8.30
C LEU A 441 29.85 9.22 -8.03
N THR A 442 30.37 9.59 -6.86
CA THR A 442 31.65 9.09 -6.35
C THR A 442 31.52 7.68 -5.74
N PHE A 443 32.46 7.29 -4.89
CA PHE A 443 32.52 5.98 -4.24
C PHE A 443 32.24 6.02 -2.73
N SER A 444 31.63 7.10 -2.20
CA SER A 444 31.15 7.11 -0.83
C SER A 444 30.03 6.07 -0.62
N LYS A 445 29.79 5.69 0.64
CA LYS A 445 28.69 4.78 1.01
C LYS A 445 27.34 5.26 0.47
N ASP A 446 27.04 6.54 0.63
CA ASP A 446 25.77 7.13 0.19
C ASP A 446 25.63 7.15 -1.32
N HIS A 447 26.70 7.51 -2.05
CA HIS A 447 26.70 7.47 -3.51
C HIS A 447 26.60 6.05 -4.08
N ARG A 448 27.20 5.06 -3.41
CA ARG A 448 27.02 3.65 -3.77
C ARG A 448 25.57 3.22 -3.58
N ASN A 449 24.99 3.51 -2.42
CA ASN A 449 23.60 3.21 -2.15
C ASN A 449 22.69 3.86 -3.21
N LEU A 450 22.88 5.14 -3.51
CA LEU A 450 22.11 5.86 -4.52
C LEU A 450 22.28 5.27 -5.93
N ASN A 451 23.50 4.87 -6.31
CA ASN A 451 23.73 4.20 -7.58
C ASN A 451 22.95 2.87 -7.66
N ILE A 452 22.95 2.08 -6.58
CA ILE A 452 22.22 0.80 -6.55
C ILE A 452 20.71 1.02 -6.60
N THR A 453 20.18 1.99 -5.85
CA THR A 453 18.74 2.28 -5.89
C THR A 453 18.28 2.83 -7.23
N ARG A 454 19.12 3.61 -7.94
CA ARG A 454 18.87 4.02 -9.33
C ARG A 454 18.81 2.83 -10.30
N ILE A 455 19.71 1.85 -10.15
CA ILE A 455 19.65 0.60 -10.93
C ILE A 455 18.32 -0.12 -10.65
N GLY A 456 17.94 -0.22 -9.38
CA GLY A 456 16.68 -0.84 -8.97
C GLY A 456 15.46 -0.19 -9.61
N PHE A 457 15.42 1.14 -9.64
CA PHE A 457 14.34 1.91 -10.26
C PHE A 457 14.22 1.64 -11.77
N VAL A 458 15.34 1.66 -12.51
CA VAL A 458 15.31 1.36 -13.94
C VAL A 458 14.91 -0.10 -14.18
N ALA A 459 15.45 -1.02 -13.39
CA ALA A 459 15.09 -2.45 -13.46
C ALA A 459 13.60 -2.70 -13.14
N SER A 460 13.01 -1.95 -12.20
CA SER A 460 11.59 -2.10 -11.87
C SER A 460 10.70 -1.67 -13.03
N GLU A 461 11.03 -0.58 -13.74
CA GLU A 461 10.25 -0.16 -14.91
C GLU A 461 10.41 -1.13 -16.09
N ILE A 462 11.58 -1.74 -16.29
CA ILE A 462 11.77 -2.79 -17.31
C ILE A 462 10.91 -4.01 -16.98
N THR A 463 10.99 -4.50 -15.73
CA THR A 463 10.23 -5.66 -15.24
C THR A 463 8.72 -5.42 -15.32
N LYS A 464 8.25 -4.22 -14.95
CA LYS A 464 6.85 -3.81 -15.07
C LYS A 464 6.31 -3.87 -16.49
N ASN A 465 7.15 -3.61 -17.49
CA ASN A 465 6.76 -3.65 -18.90
C ASN A 465 7.03 -5.01 -19.56
N GLY A 466 7.14 -6.10 -18.78
CA GLY A 466 7.32 -7.44 -19.31
C GLY A 466 8.73 -7.74 -19.83
N GLY A 467 9.72 -6.89 -19.54
CA GLY A 467 11.10 -7.07 -19.98
C GLY A 467 11.94 -7.90 -19.01
N ILE A 468 13.14 -8.29 -19.48
CA ILE A 468 14.18 -8.94 -18.68
C ILE A 468 15.25 -7.91 -18.34
N ALA A 469 15.41 -7.57 -17.06
CA ALA A 469 16.50 -6.72 -16.59
C ALA A 469 17.64 -7.58 -16.03
N ILE A 470 18.85 -7.40 -16.54
CA ILE A 470 20.04 -8.09 -16.02
C ILE A 470 20.96 -7.05 -15.40
N CYS A 471 21.04 -7.04 -14.08
CA CYS A 471 21.83 -6.08 -13.32
C CYS A 471 23.12 -6.76 -12.85
N ALA A 472 24.28 -6.12 -13.05
CA ALA A 472 25.57 -6.65 -12.58
C ALA A 472 26.40 -5.65 -11.73
N PRO A 473 25.82 -4.96 -10.72
CA PRO A 473 26.58 -4.08 -9.85
C PRO A 473 27.39 -4.83 -8.79
N ILE A 474 28.27 -4.13 -8.06
CA ILE A 474 28.91 -4.69 -6.86
C ILE A 474 27.90 -4.80 -5.71
N ALA A 475 27.02 -3.81 -5.54
CA ALA A 475 25.98 -3.74 -4.51
C ALA A 475 26.43 -4.22 -3.10
N PRO A 476 27.42 -3.55 -2.47
CA PRO A 476 28.09 -4.08 -1.28
C PRO A 476 27.24 -4.11 0.00
N TYR A 477 26.13 -3.36 0.07
CA TYR A 477 25.32 -3.24 1.28
C TYR A 477 23.92 -3.84 1.10
N GLU A 478 23.49 -4.63 2.09
CA GLU A 478 22.17 -5.30 2.13
C GLU A 478 21.01 -4.31 1.99
N THR A 479 21.10 -3.14 2.62
CA THR A 479 20.03 -2.13 2.63
C THR A 479 19.60 -1.73 1.22
N SER A 480 20.56 -1.50 0.32
CA SER A 480 20.30 -1.12 -1.06
C SER A 480 19.73 -2.28 -1.92
N ARG A 481 20.17 -3.51 -1.66
CA ARG A 481 19.65 -4.71 -2.35
C ARG A 481 18.23 -5.01 -1.93
N ARG A 482 17.94 -4.95 -0.62
CA ARG A 482 16.59 -5.09 -0.06
C ARG A 482 15.63 -4.05 -0.61
N HIS A 483 16.04 -2.78 -0.67
CA HIS A 483 15.24 -1.72 -1.28
C HIS A 483 14.86 -2.05 -2.74
N ASN A 484 15.83 -2.49 -3.55
CA ASN A 484 15.57 -2.88 -4.94
C ASN A 484 14.63 -4.09 -5.04
N ARG A 485 14.85 -5.10 -4.20
CA ARG A 485 13.97 -6.29 -4.11
C ARG A 485 12.53 -5.88 -3.81
N GLU A 486 12.30 -5.06 -2.79
CA GLU A 486 10.98 -4.55 -2.39
C GLU A 486 10.31 -3.67 -3.47
N LEU A 487 11.11 -2.97 -4.27
CA LEU A 487 10.62 -2.16 -5.40
C LEU A 487 10.21 -3.04 -6.59
N ILE A 488 11.05 -4.00 -6.98
CA ILE A 488 10.89 -4.80 -8.20
C ILE A 488 9.79 -5.86 -8.05
N ILE A 489 9.70 -6.54 -6.89
CA ILE A 489 8.70 -7.62 -6.65
C ILE A 489 7.25 -7.14 -6.80
N ARG A 490 7.01 -5.83 -6.73
CA ARG A 490 5.69 -5.23 -6.96
C ARG A 490 5.19 -5.43 -8.40
N TYR A 491 6.11 -5.63 -9.35
CA TYR A 491 5.80 -5.62 -10.78
C TYR A 491 6.14 -6.94 -11.50
N GLY A 492 6.98 -7.79 -10.91
CA GLY A 492 7.38 -9.05 -11.51
C GLY A 492 8.46 -9.78 -10.70
N GLY A 493 9.23 -10.64 -11.37
CA GLY A 493 10.25 -11.45 -10.70
C GLY A 493 11.49 -10.68 -10.27
N TYR A 494 12.08 -11.07 -9.14
CA TYR A 494 13.41 -10.64 -8.70
C TYR A 494 14.21 -11.86 -8.27
N VAL A 495 15.38 -12.07 -8.90
CA VAL A 495 16.29 -13.19 -8.61
C VAL A 495 17.66 -12.61 -8.26
N GLU A 496 18.05 -12.71 -7.00
CA GLU A 496 19.37 -12.31 -6.52
C GLU A 496 20.37 -13.44 -6.69
N VAL A 497 21.36 -13.19 -7.54
CA VAL A 497 22.46 -14.12 -7.82
C VAL A 497 23.70 -13.60 -7.08
N TYR A 498 24.08 -14.29 -6.01
CA TYR A 498 25.29 -13.98 -5.27
C TYR A 498 26.49 -14.70 -5.88
N MET A 499 27.41 -13.93 -6.48
CA MET A 499 28.72 -14.41 -6.88
C MET A 499 29.64 -14.45 -5.66
N SER A 500 29.73 -15.61 -5.00
CA SER A 500 30.44 -15.84 -3.73
C SER A 500 31.94 -16.07 -3.88
N THR A 501 32.50 -15.84 -5.08
CA THR A 501 33.92 -16.06 -5.35
C THR A 501 34.83 -15.31 -4.37
N PRO A 502 35.80 -16.01 -3.75
CA PRO A 502 36.68 -15.44 -2.72
C PRO A 502 37.44 -14.21 -3.20
N LEU A 503 37.76 -13.31 -2.26
CA LEU A 503 38.49 -12.08 -2.53
C LEU A 503 39.86 -12.35 -3.15
N GLU A 504 40.56 -13.38 -2.69
CA GLU A 504 41.89 -13.74 -3.16
C GLU A 504 41.88 -14.07 -4.67
N ILE A 505 40.84 -14.77 -5.12
CA ILE A 505 40.63 -15.09 -6.53
C ILE A 505 40.22 -13.84 -7.32
N CYS A 506 39.39 -12.98 -6.72
CA CYS A 506 38.99 -11.71 -7.31
C CYS A 506 40.20 -10.78 -7.53
N GLU A 507 41.14 -10.72 -6.58
CA GLU A 507 42.40 -9.98 -6.70
C GLU A 507 43.30 -10.54 -7.80
N GLN A 508 43.41 -11.86 -7.93
CA GLN A 508 44.15 -12.49 -9.04
C GLN A 508 43.56 -12.15 -10.41
N ARG A 509 42.23 -11.93 -10.46
CA ARG A 509 41.49 -11.57 -11.68
C ARG A 509 41.34 -10.04 -11.87
N ASP A 510 42.14 -9.21 -11.19
CA ASP A 510 42.03 -7.74 -11.17
C ASP A 510 42.37 -7.05 -12.51
N ARG A 511 41.51 -7.22 -13.51
CA ARG A 511 41.66 -6.62 -14.84
C ARG A 511 41.65 -5.08 -14.82
N LYS A 512 41.08 -4.46 -13.79
CA LYS A 512 40.95 -3.00 -13.66
C LYS A 512 42.09 -2.38 -12.84
N GLY A 513 42.97 -3.19 -12.27
CA GLY A 513 44.01 -2.76 -11.33
C GLY A 513 43.43 -2.09 -10.08
N LEU A 514 42.17 -2.36 -9.74
CA LEU A 514 41.44 -1.72 -8.65
C LEU A 514 41.97 -2.20 -7.29
N TYR A 515 42.17 -3.50 -7.14
CA TYR A 515 42.69 -4.11 -5.92
C TYR A 515 44.16 -3.76 -5.71
N ALA A 516 44.96 -3.81 -6.78
CA ALA A 516 46.37 -3.40 -6.72
C ALA A 516 46.51 -1.94 -6.23
N LYS A 517 45.69 -1.02 -6.77
CA LYS A 517 45.66 0.39 -6.33
C LYS A 517 45.14 0.56 -4.90
N GLY A 518 44.15 -0.23 -4.48
CA GLY A 518 43.65 -0.24 -3.11
C GLY A 518 44.70 -0.69 -2.10
N ARG A 519 45.37 -1.82 -2.37
CA ARG A 519 46.48 -2.34 -1.54
C ARG A 519 47.67 -1.38 -1.47
N ALA A 520 47.95 -0.64 -2.55
CA ALA A 520 48.97 0.39 -2.58
C ALA A 520 48.54 1.73 -1.94
N GLY A 521 47.29 1.87 -1.46
CA GLY A 521 46.75 3.09 -0.85
C GLY A 521 46.49 4.24 -1.84
N ILE A 522 46.57 3.98 -3.14
CA ILE A 522 46.37 4.97 -4.22
C ILE A 522 44.88 5.30 -4.37
N VAL A 523 44.01 4.30 -4.18
CA VAL A 523 42.55 4.46 -4.22
C VAL A 523 41.98 4.02 -2.87
N LYS A 524 41.15 4.86 -2.27
CA LYS A 524 40.45 4.57 -1.00
C LYS A 524 39.03 4.10 -1.26
N GLY A 525 38.47 3.35 -0.31
CA GLY A 525 37.13 2.77 -0.33
C GLY A 525 37.02 1.59 -1.29
N VAL A 526 38.06 0.78 -1.49
CA VAL A 526 37.95 -0.38 -2.39
C VAL A 526 37.17 -1.49 -1.68
N THR A 527 36.08 -1.96 -2.30
CA THR A 527 35.24 -3.02 -1.72
C THR A 527 36.02 -4.32 -1.56
N GLY A 528 36.01 -4.87 -0.36
CA GLY A 528 36.76 -6.06 0.04
C GLY A 528 38.14 -5.75 0.61
N ILE A 529 38.62 -4.50 0.53
CA ILE A 529 39.90 -4.07 1.11
C ILE A 529 39.64 -3.15 2.30
N ASP A 530 39.12 -1.96 2.03
CA ASP A 530 38.92 -0.88 3.01
C ASP A 530 37.45 -0.40 3.06
N ASP A 531 36.60 -0.85 2.13
CA ASP A 531 35.13 -0.80 2.24
C ASP A 531 34.55 -2.23 2.31
N PRO A 532 33.59 -2.55 3.20
CA PRO A 532 33.10 -3.92 3.33
C PRO A 532 32.26 -4.37 2.14
N TYR A 533 32.27 -5.68 1.90
CA TYR A 533 31.22 -6.37 1.14
C TYR A 533 30.39 -7.19 2.12
N ILE A 534 29.11 -6.87 2.26
CA ILE A 534 28.18 -7.62 3.10
C ILE A 534 27.49 -8.65 2.20
N PRO A 535 27.75 -9.97 2.35
CA PRO A 535 27.08 -11.00 1.57
C PRO A 535 25.56 -10.91 1.69
N PRO A 536 24.80 -11.23 0.63
CA PRO A 536 23.34 -11.33 0.71
C PRO A 536 22.94 -12.37 1.75
N SER A 537 21.95 -12.02 2.58
CA SER A 537 21.48 -12.90 3.65
C SER A 537 20.68 -14.10 3.12
N ASN A 538 19.84 -13.88 2.09
CA ASN A 538 18.96 -14.87 1.48
C ASN A 538 18.92 -14.71 -0.05
N PRO A 539 20.02 -14.96 -0.78
CA PRO A 539 20.01 -14.93 -2.25
C PRO A 539 19.23 -16.14 -2.80
N GLU A 540 18.57 -15.97 -3.95
CA GLU A 540 17.92 -17.08 -4.65
C GLU A 540 18.94 -18.10 -5.18
N ILE A 541 20.12 -17.61 -5.61
CA ILE A 541 21.19 -18.42 -6.21
C ILE A 541 22.54 -17.96 -5.65
N THR A 542 23.40 -18.89 -5.27
CA THR A 542 24.79 -18.60 -4.85
C THR A 542 25.75 -19.39 -5.74
N ILE A 543 26.69 -18.70 -6.38
CA ILE A 543 27.63 -19.28 -7.35
C ILE A 543 29.06 -18.93 -6.97
N ASP A 544 29.91 -19.94 -6.82
CA ASP A 544 31.37 -19.76 -6.78
C ASP A 544 32.02 -20.10 -8.13
N THR A 545 32.49 -19.07 -8.84
CA THR A 545 33.21 -19.19 -10.12
C THR A 545 34.64 -19.73 -10.01
N THR A 546 35.03 -20.28 -8.86
CA THR A 546 36.20 -21.17 -8.76
C THR A 546 35.86 -22.61 -9.17
N GLU A 547 34.62 -23.01 -9.01
CA GLU A 547 34.16 -24.39 -9.22
C GLU A 547 33.38 -24.55 -10.53
N VAL A 548 32.82 -23.46 -11.07
CA VAL A 548 31.99 -23.49 -12.28
C VAL A 548 32.47 -22.52 -13.35
N SER A 549 32.26 -22.90 -14.61
CA SER A 549 32.44 -22.05 -15.78
C SER A 549 31.30 -21.02 -15.93
N PRO A 550 31.49 -19.95 -16.73
CA PRO A 550 30.43 -18.99 -17.00
C PRO A 550 29.18 -19.59 -17.65
N ASP A 551 29.33 -20.63 -18.48
CA ASP A 551 28.21 -21.32 -19.13
C ASP A 551 27.43 -22.20 -18.14
N GLU A 552 28.13 -22.92 -17.24
CA GLU A 552 27.49 -23.68 -16.16
C GLU A 552 26.75 -22.76 -15.19
N ALA A 553 27.37 -21.64 -14.79
CA ALA A 553 26.73 -20.61 -13.96
C ALA A 553 25.48 -20.02 -14.63
N ALA A 554 25.51 -19.80 -15.95
CA ALA A 554 24.33 -19.35 -16.70
C ALA A 554 23.25 -20.43 -16.74
N GLN A 555 23.64 -21.71 -16.90
CA GLN A 555 22.71 -22.84 -16.89
C GLN A 555 21.99 -22.96 -15.53
N GLU A 556 22.68 -22.79 -14.41
CA GLU A 556 22.04 -22.77 -13.08
C GLU A 556 20.97 -21.68 -12.97
N VAL A 557 21.26 -20.47 -13.46
CA VAL A 557 20.29 -19.36 -13.48
C VAL A 557 19.10 -19.69 -14.38
N LEU A 558 19.32 -20.28 -15.56
CA LEU A 558 18.24 -20.67 -16.47
C LEU A 558 17.35 -21.77 -15.87
N LEU A 559 17.94 -22.81 -15.28
CA LEU A 559 17.19 -23.89 -14.61
C LEU A 559 16.34 -23.36 -13.46
N TYR A 560 16.86 -22.43 -12.67
CA TYR A 560 16.08 -21.78 -11.63
C TYR A 560 14.89 -21.00 -12.21
N LEU A 561 15.11 -20.23 -13.29
CA LEU A 561 14.04 -19.45 -13.92
C LEU A 561 12.97 -20.35 -14.55
N GLU A 562 13.36 -21.49 -15.12
CA GLU A 562 12.44 -22.52 -15.64
C GLU A 562 11.63 -23.15 -14.50
N GLU A 563 12.29 -23.57 -13.40
CA GLU A 563 11.63 -24.13 -12.22
C GLU A 563 10.61 -23.15 -11.61
N LYS A 564 10.94 -21.85 -11.62
CA LYS A 564 10.02 -20.79 -11.16
C LYS A 564 8.97 -20.40 -12.20
N GLY A 565 9.01 -20.94 -13.42
CA GLY A 565 8.03 -20.69 -14.48
C GLY A 565 8.18 -19.35 -15.19
N TYR A 566 9.33 -18.67 -15.06
CA TYR A 566 9.59 -17.42 -15.78
C TYR A 566 10.00 -17.65 -17.23
N ILE A 567 10.58 -18.81 -17.54
CA ILE A 567 10.89 -19.26 -18.90
C ILE A 567 10.39 -20.69 -19.11
N THR A 568 10.26 -21.10 -20.36
CA THR A 568 9.71 -22.40 -20.78
C THR A 568 10.68 -23.18 -21.63
#